data_AF-A0A6J4IWZ3-F1
#
_entry.id   AF-A0A6J4IWZ3-F1
#
_cell.length_a   1.000
_cell.length_b   1.000
_cell.length_c   1.000
_cell.angle_alpha   90.00
_cell.angle_beta   90.00
_cell.angle_gamma   90.00
#
_symmetry.space_group_name_H-M   'P 1'
#
loop_
_entity.id
_entity.type
_entity.pdbx_description
1 polymer ?
#
loop_
_entity_poly.entity_id
_entity_poly.type
_entity_poly.pdbx_seq_one_letter_code
_entity_poly.pdbx_strand_id
1 'polypeptide(L)'
;MPPITADRLWRNIGQLVTATGDGPTDLGVLRYAALAARNGRVVWIGSEHEADAALRLLPDARTFDARGRLVTPGFVDSHTHLVWAGSRAAEFHERLSGTSYTEQLGAGRGI
;
A
#
# COMPACT_ATOMS: atom_id res chain seq x y z
N MET A 1 25.42 11.19 -15.87
CA MET A 1 24.93 11.57 -14.52
C MET A 1 25.62 10.65 -13.51
N PRO A 2 26.01 11.12 -12.31
CA PRO A 2 26.51 10.22 -11.27
C PRO A 2 25.43 9.21 -10.86
N PRO A 3 25.79 7.97 -10.52
CA PRO A 3 24.83 6.94 -10.13
C PRO A 3 24.11 7.30 -8.83
N ILE A 4 22.83 6.97 -8.74
CA ILE A 4 21.99 7.22 -7.57
C ILE A 4 22.34 6.21 -6.48
N THR A 5 22.65 6.68 -5.28
CA THR A 5 23.00 5.80 -4.16
C THR A 5 21.77 5.21 -3.47
N ALA A 6 21.79 3.93 -3.10
CA ALA A 6 20.68 3.27 -2.40
C ALA A 6 21.15 2.30 -1.28
N ASP A 7 20.36 2.17 -0.22
CA ASP A 7 20.54 1.16 0.85
C ASP A 7 19.59 -0.04 0.72
N ARG A 8 18.59 0.05 -0.17
CA ARG A 8 17.68 -1.05 -0.48
C ARG A 8 17.35 -1.08 -1.97
N LEU A 9 17.24 -2.27 -2.52
CA LEU A 9 16.86 -2.51 -3.91
C LEU A 9 15.87 -3.67 -3.99
N TRP A 10 14.74 -3.46 -4.66
CA TRP A 10 13.82 -4.51 -5.07
C TRP A 10 13.96 -4.73 -6.56
N ARG A 11 14.25 -5.98 -6.96
CA ARG A 11 14.47 -6.42 -8.34
C ARG A 11 13.38 -7.38 -8.80
N ASN A 12 13.31 -7.62 -10.10
CA ASN A 12 12.41 -8.56 -10.76
C ASN A 12 10.94 -8.30 -10.40
N ILE A 13 10.53 -7.04 -10.34
CA ILE A 13 9.13 -6.68 -10.10
C ILE A 13 8.36 -6.92 -11.40
N GLY A 14 7.36 -7.80 -11.37
CA GLY A 14 6.58 -8.12 -12.57
C GLY A 14 5.74 -6.92 -13.02
N GLN A 15 5.07 -6.29 -12.06
CA GLN A 15 4.38 -5.02 -12.23
C GLN A 15 4.64 -4.11 -11.03
N LEU A 16 5.11 -2.90 -11.29
CA LEU A 16 5.23 -1.84 -10.29
C LEU A 16 4.18 -0.78 -10.59
N VAL A 17 3.24 -0.61 -9.67
CA VAL A 17 2.27 0.48 -9.71
C VAL A 17 2.89 1.67 -8.99
N THR A 18 3.02 2.80 -9.66
CA THR A 18 3.62 4.01 -9.07
C THR A 18 2.55 4.94 -8.49
N ALA A 19 1.32 4.86 -8.98
CA ALA A 19 0.23 5.79 -8.68
C ALA A 19 0.58 7.25 -9.03
N THR A 20 1.44 7.46 -10.04
CA THR A 20 1.82 8.79 -10.56
C THR A 20 1.36 9.02 -12.00
N GLY A 21 0.38 8.24 -12.49
CA GLY A 21 -0.16 8.41 -13.82
C GLY A 21 -1.05 9.64 -13.96
N ASP A 22 -1.40 9.99 -15.20
CA ASP A 22 -2.14 11.19 -15.54
C ASP A 22 -3.66 11.01 -15.31
N GLY A 23 -4.05 10.87 -14.03
CA GLY A 23 -5.44 10.86 -13.59
C GLY A 23 -5.91 9.53 -12.98
N PRO A 24 -7.19 9.42 -12.62
CA PRO A 24 -7.71 8.36 -11.75
C PRO A 24 -7.67 6.95 -12.35
N THR A 25 -7.53 6.84 -13.68
CA THR A 25 -7.47 5.55 -14.41
C THR A 25 -6.06 5.18 -14.85
N ASP A 26 -5.12 6.12 -14.81
CA ASP A 26 -3.72 5.85 -15.11
C ASP A 26 -2.96 5.63 -13.80
N LEU A 27 -2.66 4.37 -13.53
CA LEU A 27 -1.96 3.97 -12.31
C LEU A 27 -0.43 4.10 -12.42
N GLY A 28 0.10 4.51 -13.58
CA GLY A 28 1.54 4.57 -13.83
C GLY A 28 2.23 3.21 -13.66
N VAL A 29 1.77 2.22 -14.44
CA VAL A 29 2.22 0.82 -14.32
C VAL A 29 3.49 0.56 -15.14
N LEU A 30 4.57 0.15 -14.47
CA LEU A 30 5.79 -0.34 -15.10
C LEU A 30 5.84 -1.87 -15.07
N ARG A 31 6.29 -2.49 -16.16
CA ARG A 31 6.50 -3.95 -16.25
C ARG A 31 7.99 -4.27 -16.20
N TYR A 32 8.36 -5.38 -15.57
CA TYR A 32 9.76 -5.81 -15.43
C TYR A 32 10.63 -4.68 -14.86
N ALA A 33 10.24 -4.23 -13.67
CA ALA A 33 10.77 -3.04 -13.03
C ALA A 33 11.68 -3.36 -11.83
N ALA A 34 12.38 -2.33 -11.38
CA ALA A 34 13.11 -2.30 -10.13
C ALA A 34 12.82 -0.98 -9.38
N LEU A 35 12.98 -1.01 -8.07
CA LEU A 35 12.79 0.14 -7.18
C LEU A 35 13.92 0.18 -6.17
N ALA A 36 14.49 1.36 -5.95
CA ALA A 36 15.54 1.57 -4.95
C ALA A 36 15.14 2.61 -3.91
N ALA A 37 15.58 2.40 -2.68
CA ALA A 37 15.35 3.29 -1.56
C ALA A 37 16.65 3.63 -0.82
N ARG A 38 16.64 4.79 -0.16
CA ARG A 38 17.67 5.25 0.77
C ARG A 38 17.02 5.96 1.94
N ASN A 39 17.43 5.65 3.18
CA ASN A 39 16.94 6.29 4.40
C ASN A 39 15.39 6.33 4.49
N GLY A 40 14.73 5.23 4.10
CA GLY A 40 13.27 5.12 4.14
C GLY A 40 12.52 5.87 3.04
N ARG A 41 13.22 6.39 2.02
CA ARG A 41 12.61 7.08 0.86
C ARG A 41 12.96 6.39 -0.44
N VAL A 42 12.00 6.33 -1.36
CA VAL A 42 12.25 5.90 -2.74
C VAL A 42 13.15 6.94 -3.40
N VAL A 43 14.27 6.51 -3.98
CA VAL A 43 15.24 7.38 -4.65
C VAL A 43 15.33 7.12 -6.15
N TRP A 44 14.83 5.98 -6.61
CA TRP A 44 14.83 5.62 -8.02
C TRP A 44 13.78 4.54 -8.29
N ILE A 45 13.15 4.65 -9.46
CA ILE A 45 12.24 3.68 -10.06
C ILE A 45 12.63 3.59 -11.54
N GLY A 46 12.69 2.38 -12.09
CA GLY A 46 12.97 2.19 -13.50
C GLY A 46 12.84 0.73 -13.94
N SER A 47 13.32 0.42 -15.14
CA SER A 47 13.32 -0.96 -15.62
C SER A 47 14.36 -1.80 -14.87
N GLU A 48 14.13 -3.10 -14.75
CA GLU A 48 15.08 -4.05 -14.16
C GLU A 48 16.45 -3.99 -14.84
N HIS A 49 16.48 -3.75 -16.15
CA HIS A 49 17.71 -3.71 -16.95
C HIS A 49 18.58 -2.48 -16.65
N GLU A 50 17.97 -1.35 -16.30
CA GLU A 50 18.69 -0.10 -16.04
C GLU A 50 19.26 -0.03 -14.62
N ALA A 51 18.82 -0.91 -13.72
CA ALA A 51 19.13 -0.83 -12.29
C ALA A 51 20.65 -0.78 -12.00
N ASP A 52 21.43 -1.67 -12.61
CA ASP A 52 22.86 -1.77 -12.36
C ASP A 52 23.66 -0.57 -12.93
N ALA A 53 23.14 0.07 -13.98
CA ALA A 53 23.74 1.28 -14.54
C ALA A 53 23.33 2.56 -13.79
N ALA A 54 22.09 2.60 -13.28
CA ALA A 54 21.53 3.76 -12.61
C ALA A 54 21.95 3.86 -11.14
N LEU A 55 22.24 2.74 -10.48
CA LEU A 55 22.39 2.66 -9.03
C LEU A 55 23.82 2.37 -8.59
N ARG A 56 24.19 2.98 -7.45
CA ARG A 56 25.34 2.58 -6.64
C ARG A 56 24.85 2.11 -5.28
N LEU A 57 24.86 0.80 -5.06
CA LEU A 57 24.49 0.24 -3.76
C LEU A 57 25.54 0.57 -2.69
N LEU A 58 25.07 0.97 -1.51
CA LEU A 58 25.93 1.15 -0.34
C LEU A 58 26.44 -0.21 0.17
N PRO A 59 27.56 -0.29 0.92
CA PRO A 59 28.17 -1.55 1.34
C PRO A 59 27.20 -2.52 2.06
N ASP A 60 26.31 -1.98 2.90
CA ASP A 60 25.33 -2.77 3.67
C ASP A 60 23.93 -2.78 3.02
N ALA A 61 23.85 -2.46 1.73
CA ALA A 61 22.58 -2.41 1.04
C ALA A 61 21.92 -3.79 0.97
N ARG A 62 20.59 -3.82 1.11
CA ARG A 62 19.81 -5.05 1.01
C ARG A 62 19.08 -5.14 -0.32
N THR A 63 19.30 -6.23 -1.03
CA THR A 63 18.58 -6.56 -2.27
C THR A 63 17.50 -7.59 -2.01
N PHE A 64 16.32 -7.37 -2.57
CA PHE A 64 15.14 -8.23 -2.47
C PHE A 64 14.68 -8.62 -3.87
N ASP A 65 14.44 -9.92 -4.08
CA ASP A 65 13.88 -10.44 -5.33
C ASP A 65 12.36 -10.56 -5.20
N ALA A 66 11.62 -9.78 -6.00
CA ALA A 66 10.16 -9.82 -6.03
C ALA A 66 9.61 -11.05 -6.77
N ARG A 67 10.44 -11.78 -7.53
CA ARG A 67 10.08 -12.99 -8.30
C ARG A 67 8.84 -12.78 -9.19
N GLY A 68 8.79 -11.67 -9.91
CA GLY A 68 7.71 -11.33 -10.84
C GLY A 68 6.40 -10.90 -10.16
N ARG A 69 6.38 -10.65 -8.85
CA ARG A 69 5.17 -10.19 -8.14
C ARG A 69 4.84 -8.72 -8.43
N LEU A 70 3.60 -8.36 -8.12
CA LEU A 70 3.11 -6.99 -8.07
C LEU A 70 3.72 -6.26 -6.86
N VAL A 71 4.14 -5.02 -7.09
CA VAL A 71 4.47 -4.05 -6.04
C VAL A 71 3.59 -2.82 -6.24
N THR A 72 2.99 -2.34 -5.16
CA THR A 72 2.16 -1.14 -5.11
C THR A 72 2.65 -0.23 -3.99
N PRO A 73 2.23 1.05 -3.96
CA PRO A 73 2.30 1.83 -2.73
C PRO A 73 1.51 1.11 -1.62
N GLY A 74 1.88 1.38 -0.36
CA GLY A 74 1.08 0.91 0.76
C GLY A 74 -0.32 1.50 0.71
N PHE A 75 -1.34 0.70 1.02
CA PHE A 75 -2.70 1.20 1.11
C PHE A 75 -2.84 2.21 2.24
N VAL A 76 -3.66 3.23 2.00
CA VAL A 76 -4.03 4.24 2.99
C VAL A 76 -5.50 4.07 3.29
N ASP A 77 -5.81 3.76 4.55
CA ASP A 77 -7.18 3.80 5.05
C ASP A 77 -7.45 5.20 5.61
N SER A 78 -8.17 6.02 4.82
CA SER A 78 -8.42 7.43 5.15
C SER A 78 -9.59 7.63 6.12
N HIS A 79 -10.36 6.58 6.42
CA HIS A 79 -11.57 6.74 7.21
C HIS A 79 -11.87 5.48 8.04
N THR A 80 -11.48 5.53 9.31
CA THR A 80 -11.80 4.46 10.27
C THR A 80 -12.29 5.02 11.60
N HIS A 81 -13.10 4.22 12.28
CA HIS A 81 -13.41 4.38 13.71
C HIS A 81 -12.80 3.21 14.49
N LEU A 82 -11.50 2.96 14.28
CA LEU A 82 -10.82 1.77 14.81
C LEU A 82 -10.79 1.70 16.33
N VAL A 83 -10.62 2.85 17.00
CA VAL A 83 -10.62 2.94 18.47
C VAL A 83 -12.04 3.21 18.96
N TRP A 84 -12.63 2.24 19.65
CA TRP A 84 -13.97 2.30 20.26
C TRP A 84 -14.05 1.37 21.47
N ALA A 85 -15.13 1.45 22.25
CA ALA A 85 -15.38 0.56 23.39
C ALA A 85 -16.61 -0.32 23.16
N GLY A 86 -16.54 -1.56 23.64
CA GLY A 86 -17.63 -2.53 23.50
C GLY A 86 -17.81 -3.05 22.08
N SER A 87 -19.02 -3.55 21.79
CA SER A 87 -19.41 -4.10 20.49
C SER A 87 -20.91 -3.92 20.28
N ARG A 88 -21.32 -3.81 19.02
CA ARG A 88 -22.73 -3.69 18.61
C ARG A 88 -23.31 -5.00 18.10
N ALA A 89 -22.68 -6.13 18.41
CA ALA A 89 -23.16 -7.45 18.01
C ALA A 89 -24.57 -7.77 18.55
N ALA A 90 -24.93 -7.32 19.76
CA ALA A 90 -26.28 -7.51 20.31
C ALA A 90 -27.34 -6.74 19.51
N GLU A 91 -27.08 -5.46 19.19
CA GLU A 91 -27.94 -4.65 18.32
C GLU A 91 -28.11 -5.27 16.94
N PHE A 92 -27.04 -5.87 16.40
CA PHE A 92 -27.10 -6.57 15.12
C PHE A 92 -28.06 -7.78 15.18
N HIS A 93 -28.01 -8.59 16.24
CA HIS A 93 -28.93 -9.72 16.41
C HIS A 93 -30.39 -9.28 16.60
N GLU A 94 -30.64 -8.21 17.35
CA GLU A 94 -32.00 -7.65 17.51
C GLU A 94 -32.61 -7.24 16.16
N ARG A 95 -31.83 -6.58 15.30
CA ARG A 95 -32.29 -6.23 13.93
C ARG A 95 -32.64 -7.47 13.12
N LEU A 96 -31.85 -8.54 13.23
CA LEU A 96 -32.13 -9.80 12.55
C LEU A 96 -33.41 -10.47 13.05
N SER A 97 -33.78 -10.29 14.31
CA SER A 97 -35.05 -10.76 14.87
C SER A 97 -36.25 -9.88 14.52
N GLY A 98 -36.06 -8.80 13.76
CA GLY A 98 -37.11 -7.91 13.29
C GLY A 98 -37.37 -6.67 14.14
N THR A 99 -36.56 -6.41 15.17
CA THR A 99 -36.64 -5.14 15.93
C THR A 99 -36.27 -3.97 15.01
N SER A 100 -37.15 -2.98 14.94
CA SER A 100 -36.96 -1.77 14.14
C SER A 100 -35.87 -0.87 14.72
N TYR A 101 -35.29 -0.03 13.87
CA TYR A 101 -34.27 0.93 14.30
C TYR A 101 -34.78 1.89 15.39
N THR A 102 -36.02 2.34 15.26
CA THR A 102 -36.68 3.23 16.23
C THR A 102 -36.86 2.57 17.60
N GLU A 103 -37.15 1.27 17.64
CA GLU A 103 -37.23 0.51 18.90
C GLU A 103 -35.86 0.38 19.58
N GLN A 104 -34.79 0.19 18.80
CA GLN A 104 -33.43 0.18 19.34
C GLN A 104 -33.01 1.54 19.91
N LEU A 105 -33.32 2.62 19.19
CA LEU A 105 -33.12 4.00 19.66
C LEU A 105 -33.82 4.26 21.00
N GLY A 106 -35.08 3.85 21.12
CA GLY A 106 -35.84 3.96 22.37
C GLY A 106 -35.22 3.20 23.55
N ALA A 107 -34.42 2.17 23.28
CA ALA A 107 -33.73 1.35 24.28
C ALA A 107 -32.28 1.80 24.57
N GLY A 108 -31.90 3.01 24.16
CA GLY A 108 -30.56 3.57 24.37
C GLY A 108 -29.48 2.96 23.48
N ARG A 109 -29.88 2.28 22.40
CA ARG A 109 -29.04 1.68 21.36
C ARG A 109 -29.19 2.51 20.07
N GLY A 110 -28.43 2.25 19.00
CA GLY A 110 -28.47 3.06 17.77
C GLY A 110 -27.20 3.88 17.49
N ILE A 111 -27.17 4.58 16.34
CA ILE A 111 -26.09 5.52 15.95
C ILE A 111 -26.62 6.94 16.03
#